data_AF-Q7K6B1-F1
#
_entry.id   AF-Q7K6B1-F1
#
_cell.length_a   1.000
_cell.length_b   1.000
_cell.length_c   1.000
_cell.angle_alpha   90.00
_cell.angle_beta   90.00
_cell.angle_gamma   90.00
#
_symmetry.space_group_name_H-M   'P 1'
#
loop_
_entity.id
_entity.type
_entity.pdbx_description
1 polymer ?
#
loop_
_entity_poly.entity_id
_entity_poly.type
_entity_poly.pdbx_seq_one_letter_code
_entity_poly.pdbx_strand_id
1 'polypeptide(L)'
;MGFKIVFIYLIFVCLMKIIPGFFTNKLTNSFYSTFVKLSYKNKFMTGILTRRLAKMADEEERALEAAGKDENGDSIFGKIARGEVPVDAVYEDDKVIAFNDIYPQAPVHIIVIPKRRDGLTRLSKAEEKHKEILGHLMWAVAEIVRKNNLGDFRLVVNNGPEACQSIYYLHLHILAKRQMKWPPG
;
A
#
# COMPACT_ATOMS: atom_id res chain seq x y z
N MET A 1 13.93 9.15 -27.80
CA MET A 1 12.52 9.00 -27.38
C MET A 1 12.27 9.48 -25.94
N GLY A 2 13.18 9.22 -24.98
CA GLY A 2 13.00 9.61 -23.57
C GLY A 2 12.82 11.09 -23.27
N PHE A 3 13.63 11.94 -23.91
CA PHE A 3 13.57 13.38 -23.68
C PHE A 3 12.18 13.96 -23.98
N LYS A 4 11.51 13.46 -25.04
CA LYS A 4 10.14 13.84 -25.39
C LYS A 4 9.13 13.44 -24.32
N ILE A 5 9.25 12.24 -23.75
CA ILE A 5 8.33 11.72 -22.72
C ILE A 5 8.44 12.54 -21.43
N VAL A 6 9.67 12.83 -20.98
CA VAL A 6 9.91 13.67 -19.80
C VAL A 6 9.39 15.09 -20.02
N PHE A 7 9.64 15.65 -21.21
CA PHE A 7 9.15 16.99 -21.56
C PHE A 7 7.61 17.08 -21.56
N ILE A 8 6.92 16.08 -22.13
CA ILE A 8 5.45 16.00 -22.12
C ILE A 8 4.92 15.93 -20.67
N TYR A 9 5.55 15.14 -19.81
CA TYR A 9 5.13 15.05 -18.41
C TYR A 9 5.39 16.33 -17.62
N LEU A 10 6.52 17.00 -17.85
CA LEU A 10 6.79 18.31 -17.25
C LEU A 10 5.75 19.35 -17.70
N ILE A 11 5.37 19.35 -18.98
CA ILE A 11 4.28 20.20 -19.48
C ILE A 11 2.97 19.86 -18.76
N PHE A 12 2.63 18.58 -18.64
CA PHE A 12 1.42 18.14 -17.95
C PHE A 12 1.39 18.60 -16.48
N VAL A 13 2.49 18.41 -15.74
CA VAL A 13 2.63 18.88 -14.35
C VAL A 13 2.57 20.40 -14.26
N CYS A 14 3.17 21.13 -15.21
CA CYS A 14 3.05 22.59 -15.27
C CYS A 14 1.60 23.02 -15.52
N LEU A 15 0.88 22.38 -16.46
CA LEU A 15 -0.53 22.67 -16.73
C LEU A 15 -1.41 22.41 -15.50
N MET A 16 -1.14 21.34 -14.75
CA MET A 16 -1.86 21.05 -13.50
C MET A 16 -1.68 22.16 -12.44
N LYS A 17 -0.51 22.81 -12.40
CA LYS A 17 -0.26 23.93 -11.48
C LYS A 17 -0.89 25.25 -11.94
N ILE A 18 -0.99 25.44 -13.26
CA ILE A 18 -1.52 26.68 -13.85
C ILE A 18 -3.06 26.69 -13.82
N ILE A 19 -3.70 25.52 -13.96
CA ILE A 19 -5.16 25.40 -14.06
C ILE A 19 -5.71 24.47 -12.96
N PRO A 20 -5.67 24.89 -11.68
CA PRO A 20 -6.23 24.10 -10.60
C PRO A 20 -7.73 23.85 -10.85
N GLY A 21 -8.15 22.59 -10.75
CA GLY A 21 -9.54 22.16 -10.94
C GLY A 21 -9.92 21.68 -12.36
N PHE A 22 -9.08 21.90 -13.38
CA PHE A 22 -9.37 21.41 -14.74
C PHE A 22 -9.17 19.91 -14.90
N PHE A 23 -8.21 19.35 -14.16
CA PHE A 23 -7.93 17.92 -14.18
C PHE A 23 -8.63 17.22 -13.03
N THR A 24 -9.46 16.21 -13.35
CA THR A 24 -10.01 15.30 -12.33
C THR A 24 -8.91 14.37 -11.82
N ASN A 25 -9.01 13.91 -10.57
CA ASN A 25 -8.09 12.90 -10.00
C ASN A 25 -7.95 11.66 -10.91
N LYS A 26 -9.01 11.33 -11.65
CA LYS A 26 -9.00 10.23 -12.62
C LYS A 26 -8.10 10.51 -13.82
N LEU A 27 -8.13 11.73 -14.37
CA LEU A 27 -7.27 12.10 -15.50
C LEU A 27 -5.81 12.19 -15.06
N THR A 28 -5.54 12.74 -13.87
CA THR A 28 -4.19 12.88 -13.32
C THR A 28 -3.54 11.52 -13.11
N ASN A 29 -4.26 10.56 -12.53
CA ASN A 29 -3.75 9.22 -12.31
C ASN A 29 -3.57 8.46 -13.63
N SER A 30 -4.46 8.66 -14.61
CA SER A 30 -4.30 8.08 -15.95
C SER A 30 -3.06 8.61 -16.68
N PHE A 31 -2.80 9.91 -16.63
CA PHE A 31 -1.59 10.50 -17.22
C PHE A 31 -0.32 10.07 -16.49
N TYR A 32 -0.36 10.03 -15.16
CA TYR A 32 0.76 9.59 -14.34
C TYR A 32 1.11 8.12 -14.61
N SER A 33 0.13 7.21 -14.57
CA SER A 33 0.34 5.78 -14.87
C SER A 33 0.86 5.58 -16.30
N THR A 34 0.32 6.31 -17.27
CA THR A 34 0.78 6.29 -18.66
C THR A 34 2.23 6.77 -18.78
N PHE A 35 2.58 7.88 -18.11
CA PHE A 35 3.94 8.40 -18.06
C PHE A 35 4.91 7.41 -17.43
N VAL A 36 4.55 6.78 -16.30
CA VAL A 36 5.39 5.77 -15.65
C VAL A 36 5.61 4.58 -16.59
N LYS A 37 4.56 4.07 -17.24
CA LYS A 37 4.65 2.98 -18.23
C LYS A 37 5.56 3.34 -19.42
N LEU A 38 5.43 4.56 -19.94
CA LEU A 38 6.26 5.06 -21.05
C LEU A 38 7.72 5.31 -20.64
N SER A 39 7.95 5.88 -19.46
CA SER A 39 9.29 6.09 -18.90
C SER A 39 10.00 4.75 -18.70
N TYR A 40 9.28 3.70 -18.30
CA TYR A 40 9.83 2.36 -18.11
C TYR A 40 10.23 1.67 -19.43
N LYS A 41 9.44 1.84 -20.50
CA LYS A 41 9.80 1.30 -21.83
C LYS A 41 11.10 1.89 -22.39
N ASN A 42 11.58 3.01 -21.85
CA ASN A 42 12.85 3.58 -22.24
C ASN A 42 13.98 3.18 -21.29
N LYS A 43 14.82 2.23 -21.74
CA LYS A 43 16.02 1.73 -21.04
C LYS A 43 16.99 2.82 -20.52
N PHE A 44 16.91 4.05 -21.04
CA PHE A 44 17.78 5.15 -20.59
C PHE A 44 17.33 5.80 -19.28
N MET A 45 16.03 5.70 -18.92
CA MET A 45 15.48 6.32 -17.72
C MET A 45 15.59 5.44 -16.48
N THR A 46 16.04 4.18 -16.61
CA THR A 46 15.94 3.12 -15.59
C THR A 46 16.96 3.25 -14.44
N GLY A 47 17.07 4.43 -13.83
CA GLY A 47 17.79 4.67 -12.57
C GLY A 47 17.00 4.26 -11.30
N ILE A 48 17.61 4.45 -10.13
CA ILE A 48 17.01 4.12 -8.81
C ILE A 48 15.62 4.75 -8.63
N LEU A 49 15.41 5.98 -9.14
CA LEU A 49 14.13 6.68 -9.12
C LEU A 49 13.02 5.92 -9.86
N THR A 50 13.29 5.44 -11.08
CA THR A 50 12.32 4.66 -11.86
C THR A 50 11.96 3.33 -11.22
N ARG A 51 12.86 2.68 -10.48
CA ARG A 51 12.49 1.44 -9.77
C ARG A 51 11.49 1.70 -8.66
N ARG A 52 11.64 2.79 -7.89
CA ARG A 52 10.67 3.17 -6.84
C ARG A 52 9.33 3.59 -7.45
N LEU A 53 9.34 4.42 -8.49
CA LEU A 53 8.13 4.85 -9.18
C LEU A 53 7.39 3.68 -9.85
N ALA A 54 8.12 2.74 -10.46
CA ALA A 54 7.53 1.53 -11.05
C ALA A 54 6.85 0.65 -9.98
N LYS A 55 7.46 0.49 -8.80
CA LYS A 55 6.86 -0.27 -7.69
C LYS A 55 5.57 0.36 -7.17
N MET A 56 5.51 1.69 -7.07
CA MET A 56 4.28 2.37 -6.66
C MET A 56 3.18 2.26 -7.72
N ALA A 57 3.53 2.41 -9.00
CA ALA A 57 2.57 2.24 -10.11
C ALA A 57 2.03 0.81 -10.20
N ASP A 58 2.86 -0.19 -9.88
CA ASP A 58 2.44 -1.60 -9.78
C ASP A 58 1.41 -1.80 -8.66
N GLU A 59 1.59 -1.14 -7.50
CA GLU A 59 0.62 -1.24 -6.41
C GLU A 59 -0.73 -0.56 -6.72
N GLU A 60 -0.70 0.62 -7.36
CA GLU A 60 -1.92 1.30 -7.83
C GLU A 60 -2.65 0.45 -8.88
N GLU A 61 -1.91 -0.16 -9.83
CA GLU A 61 -2.47 -1.06 -10.83
C GLU A 61 -3.10 -2.30 -10.17
N ARG A 62 -2.41 -2.93 -9.21
CA ARG A 62 -2.95 -4.05 -8.43
C ARG A 62 -4.21 -3.67 -7.64
N ALA A 63 -4.24 -2.48 -7.04
CA ALA A 63 -5.42 -1.99 -6.31
C ALA A 63 -6.63 -1.81 -7.24
N LEU A 64 -6.41 -1.29 -8.45
CA LEU A 64 -7.45 -1.18 -9.47
C LEU A 64 -7.90 -2.55 -10.00
N GLU A 65 -6.98 -3.50 -10.17
CA GLU A 65 -7.28 -4.85 -10.64
C GLU A 65 -8.00 -5.72 -9.61
N ALA A 66 -7.66 -5.57 -8.33
CA ALA A 66 -8.25 -6.29 -7.21
C ALA A 66 -9.68 -5.81 -6.89
N ALA A 67 -9.99 -4.56 -7.22
CA ALA A 67 -11.30 -3.96 -7.03
C ALA A 67 -12.39 -4.83 -7.68
N GLY A 68 -13.27 -5.39 -6.84
CA GLY A 68 -14.40 -6.23 -7.27
C GLY A 68 -14.09 -7.71 -7.49
N LYS A 69 -12.84 -8.17 -7.34
CA LYS A 69 -12.48 -9.59 -7.56
C LYS A 69 -12.19 -10.37 -6.28
N ASP A 70 -11.54 -9.77 -5.29
CA ASP A 70 -10.92 -10.50 -4.17
C ASP A 70 -11.65 -10.34 -2.81
N GLU A 71 -12.97 -10.15 -2.79
CA GLU A 71 -13.70 -10.10 -1.51
C GLU A 71 -14.02 -11.50 -0.93
N ASN A 72 -13.72 -12.58 -1.68
CA ASN A 72 -14.17 -13.95 -1.38
C ASN A 72 -13.27 -14.71 -0.38
N GLY A 73 -12.14 -14.14 0.05
CA GLY A 73 -11.38 -14.66 1.19
C GLY A 73 -10.24 -15.64 0.89
N ASP A 74 -9.85 -15.82 -0.39
CA ASP A 74 -8.69 -16.62 -0.77
C ASP A 74 -7.49 -15.77 -1.23
N SER A 75 -7.35 -14.59 -0.64
CA SER A 75 -6.17 -13.76 -0.86
C SER A 75 -4.91 -14.40 -0.26
N ILE A 76 -3.73 -13.94 -0.69
CA ILE A 76 -2.44 -14.36 -0.12
C ILE A 76 -2.39 -14.18 1.40
N PHE A 77 -3.00 -13.12 1.94
CA PHE A 77 -3.08 -12.89 3.39
C PHE A 77 -4.00 -13.91 4.08
N GLY A 78 -5.05 -14.39 3.41
CA GLY A 78 -5.83 -15.52 3.89
C GLY A 78 -5.02 -16.80 4.00
N LYS A 79 -4.16 -17.08 3.00
CA LYS A 79 -3.27 -18.26 3.00
C LYS A 79 -2.21 -18.17 4.10
N ILE A 80 -1.63 -16.98 4.30
CA ILE A 80 -0.70 -16.70 5.41
C ILE A 80 -1.40 -16.90 6.76
N ALA A 81 -2.60 -16.34 6.95
CA ALA A 81 -3.36 -16.47 8.19
C ALA A 81 -3.73 -17.93 8.53
N ARG A 82 -3.88 -18.80 7.52
CA ARG A 82 -4.13 -20.24 7.67
C ARG A 82 -2.85 -21.09 7.81
N GLY A 83 -1.67 -20.48 7.68
CA GLY A 83 -0.39 -21.19 7.69
C GLY A 83 -0.08 -22.00 6.42
N GLU A 84 -0.81 -21.75 5.32
CA GLU A 84 -0.58 -22.41 4.02
C GLU A 84 0.63 -21.85 3.28
N VAL A 85 0.99 -20.59 3.57
CA VAL A 85 2.16 -19.91 3.03
C VAL A 85 3.03 -19.46 4.21
N PRO A 86 4.29 -19.95 4.32
CA PRO A 86 5.17 -19.54 5.39
C PRO A 86 5.60 -18.08 5.20
N VAL A 87 5.66 -17.35 6.31
CA VAL A 87 6.22 -15.99 6.38
C VAL A 87 7.17 -15.90 7.56
N ASP A 88 8.20 -15.08 7.44
CA ASP A 88 9.06 -14.71 8.57
C ASP A 88 8.30 -13.70 9.43
N ALA A 89 7.63 -14.20 10.47
CA ALA A 89 6.78 -13.41 11.34
C ALA A 89 7.63 -12.55 12.29
N VAL A 90 7.41 -11.23 12.25
CA VAL A 90 8.02 -10.28 13.20
C VAL A 90 7.25 -10.22 14.52
N TYR A 91 6.00 -10.69 14.51
CA TYR A 91 5.13 -10.82 15.67
C TYR A 91 3.98 -11.77 15.35
N GLU A 92 3.60 -12.59 16.31
CA GLU A 92 2.46 -13.48 16.19
C GLU A 92 1.87 -13.77 17.57
N ASP A 93 0.55 -13.73 17.68
CA ASP A 93 -0.21 -14.18 18.85
C ASP A 93 -1.44 -15.00 18.43
N ASP A 94 -2.41 -15.22 19.32
CA ASP A 94 -3.61 -16.00 19.03
C ASP A 94 -4.58 -15.32 18.03
N LYS A 95 -4.48 -13.99 17.85
CA LYS A 95 -5.43 -13.19 17.06
C LYS A 95 -4.82 -12.54 15.83
N VAL A 96 -3.53 -12.25 15.82
CA VAL A 96 -2.85 -11.50 14.76
C VAL A 96 -1.52 -12.13 14.36
N ILE A 97 -1.09 -11.83 13.14
CA ILE A 97 0.25 -12.13 12.64
C ILE A 97 0.77 -10.89 11.92
N ALA A 98 2.06 -10.62 12.09
CA ALA A 98 2.75 -9.54 11.42
C ALA A 98 4.03 -10.04 10.75
N PHE A 99 4.30 -9.54 9.55
CA PHE A 99 5.43 -9.97 8.71
C PHE A 99 5.94 -8.80 7.87
N ASN A 100 7.16 -8.91 7.37
CA ASN A 100 7.73 -7.88 6.50
C ASN A 100 7.03 -7.85 5.15
N ASP A 101 6.72 -6.64 4.67
CA ASP A 101 6.21 -6.43 3.32
C ASP A 101 7.28 -6.79 2.27
N ILE A 102 6.89 -7.52 1.23
CA ILE A 102 7.80 -7.97 0.16
C ILE A 102 8.23 -6.82 -0.79
N TYR A 103 7.52 -5.69 -0.76
CA TYR A 103 7.78 -4.48 -1.53
C TYR A 103 7.93 -3.25 -0.60
N PRO A 104 8.95 -3.22 0.27
CA PRO A 104 9.04 -2.23 1.35
C PRO A 104 9.10 -0.78 0.86
N GLN A 105 8.28 0.09 1.45
CA GLN A 105 8.22 1.54 1.16
C GLN A 105 9.00 2.39 2.19
N ALA A 106 9.59 1.74 3.18
CA ALA A 106 10.47 2.31 4.21
C ALA A 106 11.47 1.25 4.67
N PRO A 107 12.59 1.60 5.33
CA PRO A 107 13.56 0.61 5.81
C PRO A 107 12.93 -0.44 6.73
N VAL A 108 11.88 -0.07 7.46
CA VAL A 108 10.95 -1.01 8.09
C VAL A 108 9.57 -0.81 7.48
N HIS A 109 9.03 -1.87 6.86
CA HIS A 109 7.66 -1.93 6.34
C HIS A 109 7.05 -3.26 6.77
N ILE A 110 6.20 -3.22 7.81
CA ILE A 110 5.57 -4.41 8.40
C ILE A 110 4.08 -4.38 8.09
N ILE A 111 3.55 -5.53 7.69
CA ILE A 111 2.13 -5.76 7.52
C ILE A 111 1.60 -6.49 8.74
N VAL A 112 0.52 -5.98 9.34
CA VAL A 112 -0.20 -6.61 10.46
C VAL A 112 -1.59 -7.01 10.00
N ILE A 113 -1.97 -8.28 10.16
CA ILE A 113 -3.28 -8.82 9.76
C ILE A 113 -3.94 -9.59 10.91
N PRO A 114 -5.28 -9.60 11.01
CA PRO A 114 -5.98 -10.54 11.88
C PRO A 114 -5.81 -11.96 11.34
N LYS A 115 -5.75 -12.98 12.20
CA LYS A 115 -5.82 -14.39 11.81
C LYS A 115 -7.26 -14.79 11.45
N ARG A 116 -8.23 -14.30 12.23
CA ARG A 116 -9.67 -14.46 12.00
C ARG A 116 -10.30 -13.13 11.60
N ARG A 117 -10.55 -12.95 10.30
CA ARG A 117 -11.15 -11.73 9.76
C ARG A 117 -12.68 -11.62 9.89
N ASP A 118 -13.40 -12.73 10.06
CA ASP A 118 -14.88 -12.78 10.16
C ASP A 118 -15.67 -11.93 9.13
N GLY A 119 -15.19 -11.90 7.88
CA GLY A 119 -15.80 -11.10 6.80
C GLY A 119 -15.16 -9.73 6.55
N LEU A 120 -14.23 -9.29 7.42
CA LEU A 120 -13.59 -7.98 7.38
C LEU A 120 -12.53 -7.87 6.27
N THR A 121 -12.98 -7.69 5.03
CA THR A 121 -12.10 -7.54 3.86
C THR A 121 -11.46 -6.15 3.76
N ARG A 122 -12.06 -5.15 4.39
CA ARG A 122 -11.62 -3.74 4.42
C ARG A 122 -12.24 -3.03 5.60
N LEU A 123 -11.62 -1.93 6.05
CA LEU A 123 -12.03 -1.24 7.27
C LEU A 123 -13.48 -0.71 7.24
N SER A 124 -13.95 -0.24 6.08
CA SER A 124 -15.34 0.22 5.89
C SER A 124 -16.41 -0.86 6.08
N LYS A 125 -16.04 -2.14 6.13
CA LYS A 125 -16.94 -3.26 6.48
C LYS A 125 -16.87 -3.66 7.96
N ALA A 126 -16.24 -2.83 8.81
CA ALA A 126 -16.24 -3.06 10.25
C ALA A 126 -17.67 -3.02 10.81
N GLU A 127 -17.90 -3.87 11.79
CA GLU A 127 -19.18 -4.07 12.47
C GLU A 127 -18.89 -4.15 13.96
N GLU A 128 -19.92 -4.14 14.81
CA GLU A 128 -19.74 -4.19 16.27
C GLU A 128 -18.93 -5.42 16.73
N LYS A 129 -19.15 -6.58 16.10
CA LYS A 129 -18.38 -7.81 16.34
C LYS A 129 -16.87 -7.69 16.08
N HIS A 130 -16.46 -6.69 15.31
CA HIS A 130 -15.06 -6.45 14.95
C HIS A 130 -14.32 -5.51 15.94
N LYS A 131 -15.02 -4.92 16.93
CA LYS A 131 -14.41 -3.96 17.87
C LYS A 131 -13.18 -4.54 18.60
N GLU A 132 -13.27 -5.76 19.11
CA GLU A 132 -12.18 -6.42 19.84
C GLU A 132 -10.94 -6.61 18.94
N ILE A 133 -11.10 -7.20 17.75
CA ILE A 133 -9.97 -7.47 16.86
C ILE A 133 -9.33 -6.17 16.34
N LEU A 134 -10.12 -5.12 16.09
CA LEU A 134 -9.60 -3.81 15.70
C LEU A 134 -8.75 -3.17 16.82
N GLY A 135 -9.20 -3.27 18.08
CA GLY A 135 -8.42 -2.84 19.23
C GLY A 135 -7.15 -3.67 19.41
N HIS A 136 -7.25 -5.00 19.24
CA HIS A 136 -6.13 -5.92 19.35
C HIS A 136 -5.07 -5.68 18.26
N LEU A 137 -5.48 -5.37 17.04
CA LEU A 137 -4.57 -4.97 15.95
C LEU A 137 -3.77 -3.71 16.32
N MET A 138 -4.42 -2.69 16.90
CA MET A 138 -3.73 -1.47 17.34
C MET A 138 -2.77 -1.75 18.51
N TRP A 139 -3.18 -2.61 19.44
CA TRP A 139 -2.33 -3.05 20.55
C TRP A 139 -1.10 -3.82 20.05
N ALA A 140 -1.28 -4.74 19.09
CA ALA A 140 -0.19 -5.49 18.47
C ALA A 140 0.80 -4.56 17.73
N VAL A 141 0.32 -3.51 17.06
CA VAL A 141 1.19 -2.47 16.48
C VAL A 141 2.07 -1.84 17.55
N ALA A 142 1.51 -1.47 18.70
CA ALA A 142 2.28 -0.90 19.81
C ALA A 142 3.32 -1.90 20.35
N GLU A 143 2.96 -3.17 20.49
CA GLU A 143 3.87 -4.25 20.88
C GLU A 143 5.05 -4.40 19.90
N ILE A 144 4.77 -4.44 18.60
CA ILE A 144 5.77 -4.54 17.54
C ILE A 144 6.74 -3.35 17.61
N VAL A 145 6.21 -2.13 17.74
CA VAL A 145 7.01 -0.90 17.82
C VAL A 145 7.93 -0.92 19.05
N ARG A 146 7.44 -1.35 20.21
CA ARG A 146 8.24 -1.47 21.45
C ARG A 146 9.32 -2.54 21.33
N LYS A 147 8.93 -3.77 20.95
CA LYS A 147 9.84 -4.93 20.88
C LYS A 147 10.96 -4.76 19.86
N ASN A 148 10.67 -4.08 18.74
CA ASN A 148 11.64 -3.87 17.67
C ASN A 148 12.34 -2.50 17.76
N ASN A 149 12.12 -1.74 18.84
CA ASN A 149 12.66 -0.40 19.06
C ASN A 149 12.52 0.49 17.81
N LEU A 150 11.33 0.54 17.21
CA LEU A 150 11.14 1.22 15.92
C LEU A 150 11.25 2.74 16.04
N GLY A 151 10.88 3.30 17.19
CA GLY A 151 10.80 4.74 17.42
C GLY A 151 9.59 5.33 16.71
N ASP A 152 9.78 6.40 15.96
CA ASP A 152 8.72 7.03 15.19
C ASP A 152 8.30 6.17 13.99
N PHE A 153 6.99 6.12 13.75
CA PHE A 153 6.39 5.36 12.67
C PHE A 153 5.15 6.05 12.11
N ARG A 154 4.73 5.63 10.92
CA ARG A 154 3.42 5.92 10.34
C ARG A 154 2.63 4.62 10.23
N LEU A 155 1.40 4.65 10.73
CA LEU A 155 0.42 3.58 10.54
C LEU A 155 -0.49 3.94 9.37
N VAL A 156 -0.71 3.02 8.43
CA VAL A 156 -1.61 3.22 7.29
C VAL A 156 -2.59 2.06 7.19
N VAL A 157 -3.86 2.37 6.96
CA VAL A 157 -4.89 1.40 6.58
C VAL A 157 -5.54 1.91 5.30
N ASN A 158 -5.36 1.19 4.21
CA ASN A 158 -5.98 1.53 2.93
C ASN A 158 -7.37 0.90 2.85
N ASN A 159 -8.34 1.65 2.32
CA ASN A 159 -9.71 1.16 2.15
C ASN A 159 -10.24 1.49 0.75
N GLY A 160 -10.33 0.46 -0.10
CA GLY A 160 -10.81 0.58 -1.47
C GLY A 160 -9.75 1.03 -2.49
N PRO A 161 -10.12 1.08 -3.78
CA PRO A 161 -9.17 1.28 -4.87
C PRO A 161 -8.52 2.66 -4.87
N GLU A 162 -9.26 3.73 -4.57
CA GLU A 162 -8.72 5.09 -4.55
C GLU A 162 -7.73 5.34 -3.40
N ALA A 163 -7.80 4.52 -2.35
CA ALA A 163 -6.84 4.52 -1.25
C ALA A 163 -5.68 3.53 -1.49
N CYS A 164 -5.57 2.94 -2.69
CA CYS A 164 -4.54 1.96 -3.04
C CYS A 164 -4.59 0.69 -2.15
N GLN A 165 -5.77 0.13 -1.93
CA GLN A 165 -5.92 -1.20 -1.31
C GLN A 165 -5.79 -2.29 -2.38
N SER A 166 -4.68 -3.04 -2.37
CA SER A 166 -4.40 -4.13 -3.32
C SER A 166 -4.89 -5.50 -2.88
N ILE A 167 -5.01 -5.73 -1.57
CA ILE A 167 -5.46 -7.01 -1.00
C ILE A 167 -6.70 -6.77 -0.14
N TYR A 168 -7.80 -7.46 -0.47
CA TYR A 168 -9.09 -7.35 0.22
C TYR A 168 -9.17 -8.27 1.44
N TYR A 169 -8.18 -8.10 2.30
CA TYR A 169 -8.05 -8.68 3.63
C TYR A 169 -7.58 -7.54 4.53
N LEU A 170 -8.25 -7.22 5.64
CA LEU A 170 -7.84 -6.08 6.46
C LEU A 170 -6.36 -6.19 6.88
N HIS A 171 -5.59 -5.15 6.62
CA HIS A 171 -4.19 -5.09 6.98
C HIS A 171 -3.78 -3.67 7.36
N LEU A 172 -2.78 -3.57 8.25
CA LEU A 172 -2.14 -2.31 8.63
C LEU A 172 -0.70 -2.31 8.17
N HIS A 173 -0.25 -1.17 7.66
CA HIS A 173 1.15 -0.94 7.32
C HIS A 173 1.83 -0.14 8.44
N ILE A 174 2.89 -0.69 9.02
CA ILE A 174 3.82 0.04 9.88
C ILE A 174 5.01 0.45 9.01
N LEU A 175 5.16 1.75 8.80
CA LEU A 175 6.30 2.34 8.07
C LEU A 175 7.19 3.06 9.08
N ALA A 176 8.46 2.67 9.19
CA ALA A 176 9.37 3.25 10.19
C ALA A 176 10.81 3.39 9.67
N LYS A 177 11.69 3.92 10.53
CA LYS A 177 13.14 4.08 10.30
C LYS A 177 13.52 5.02 9.15
N ARG A 178 12.64 5.95 8.80
CA ARG A 178 12.96 7.13 7.97
C ARG A 178 11.98 8.26 8.26
N GLN A 179 12.37 9.50 7.95
CA GLN A 179 11.44 10.62 7.92
C GLN A 179 10.31 10.36 6.90
N MET A 180 9.06 10.47 7.34
CA MET A 180 7.89 10.40 6.48
C MET A 180 7.57 11.78 5.91
N LYS A 181 7.14 11.82 4.64
CA LYS A 181 6.72 13.06 3.97
C LYS A 181 5.25 13.38 4.23
N TRP A 182 4.85 14.62 3.95
CA TRP A 182 3.47 15.07 3.95
C TRP A 182 3.15 15.68 2.56
N PRO A 183 2.00 15.34 1.93
CA PRO A 183 0.90 14.48 2.40
C PRO A 183 1.25 12.97 2.50
N PRO A 184 0.36 12.12 3.05
CA PRO A 184 0.60 10.69 3.25
C PRO A 184 0.06 9.84 2.07
N GLY A 185 0.60 10.10 0.89
CA GLY A 185 0.30 9.46 -0.40
C GLY A 185 1.17 10.08 -1.48
#